data_AF-A0A498H265-F1
#
_entry.id   AF-A0A498H265-F1
#
_cell.length_a   1.000
_cell.length_b   1.000
_cell.length_c   1.000
_cell.angle_alpha   90.00
_cell.angle_beta   90.00
_cell.angle_gamma   90.00
#
_symmetry.space_group_name_H-M   'P 1'
#
loop_
_entity.id
_entity.type
_entity.pdbx_description
1 polymer ?
#
loop_
_entity_poly.entity_id
_entity_poly.type
_entity_poly.pdbx_seq_one_letter_code
_entity_poly.pdbx_strand_id
1 'polypeptide(L)'
;MTTDYYDLAALADNLFAVSDDDEEKLAGLLDELDAGVRRELLSSDLLNAYQVFYYYFRETPDELVQDRLLLHAASDLRRGLLIEEYDIYEVILAVEDDRPVIVVTDGDEETARFSGRSAYRDVMAYLGTEA
;
A
#
# COMPACT_ATOMS: atom_id res chain seq x y z
N MET A 1 -17.21 16.46 -5.24
CA MET A 1 -17.14 17.15 -3.94
C MET A 1 -15.80 16.77 -3.36
N THR A 2 -14.99 17.75 -2.97
CA THR A 2 -13.77 17.49 -2.19
C THR A 2 -14.22 17.31 -0.75
N THR A 3 -13.91 16.17 -0.14
CA THR A 3 -14.22 15.90 1.26
C THR A 3 -13.36 16.83 2.11
N ASP A 4 -13.92 17.49 3.12
CA ASP A 4 -13.12 18.33 4.01
C ASP A 4 -12.15 17.43 4.79
N TYR A 5 -10.92 17.89 5.03
CA TYR A 5 -9.91 17.10 5.73
C TYR A 5 -10.38 16.69 7.14
N TYR A 6 -11.15 17.55 7.82
CA TYR A 6 -11.70 17.21 9.13
C TYR A 6 -12.72 16.07 9.07
N ASP A 7 -13.54 16.05 8.02
CA ASP A 7 -14.50 14.97 7.79
C ASP A 7 -13.77 13.66 7.45
N LEU A 8 -12.67 13.75 6.69
CA LEU A 8 -11.83 12.60 6.35
C LEU A 8 -11.13 12.02 7.58
N ALA A 9 -10.60 12.88 8.45
CA ALA A 9 -9.96 12.48 9.69
C ALA A 9 -10.95 11.83 10.65
N ALA A 10 -12.14 12.41 10.82
CA ALA A 10 -13.20 11.82 11.64
C ALA A 10 -13.68 10.47 11.09
N LEU A 11 -13.70 10.32 9.76
CA LEU A 11 -13.99 9.04 9.12
C LEU A 11 -12.89 8.01 9.41
N ALA A 12 -11.61 8.39 9.26
CA ALA A 12 -10.49 7.50 9.58
C ALA A 12 -10.54 7.02 11.04
N ASP A 13 -10.74 7.93 12.00
CA ASP A 13 -10.88 7.59 13.42
C ASP A 13 -12.04 6.61 13.66
N ASN A 14 -13.18 6.82 12.97
CA ASN A 14 -14.30 5.90 13.07
C ASN A 14 -13.99 4.52 12.50
N LEU A 15 -13.32 4.46 11.35
CA LEU A 15 -12.91 3.19 10.74
C LEU A 15 -11.99 2.41 11.67
N PHE A 16 -11.00 3.07 12.28
CA PHE A 16 -10.08 2.43 13.24
C PHE A 16 -10.82 1.92 14.49
N ALA A 17 -11.75 2.71 15.02
CA ALA A 17 -12.56 2.31 16.16
C ALA A 17 -13.47 1.09 15.86
N VAL A 18 -13.97 0.97 14.63
CA VAL A 18 -14.81 -0.17 14.21
C VAL A 18 -13.96 -1.38 13.84
N SER A 19 -12.78 -1.18 13.24
CA SER A 19 -11.90 -2.27 12.85
C SER A 19 -11.20 -2.93 14.04
N ASP A 20 -11.05 -2.23 15.18
CA ASP A 20 -10.37 -2.76 16.37
C ASP A 20 -8.95 -3.23 16.04
N ASP A 21 -8.20 -2.36 15.34
CA ASP A 21 -6.84 -2.62 14.83
C ASP A 21 -6.71 -3.86 13.91
N ASP A 22 -7.82 -4.34 13.33
CA ASP A 22 -7.84 -5.46 12.38
C ASP A 22 -7.79 -4.95 10.92
N GLU A 23 -6.72 -5.25 10.19
CA GLU A 23 -6.54 -4.78 8.81
C GLU A 23 -7.53 -5.43 7.83
N GLU A 24 -7.97 -6.67 8.08
CA GLU A 24 -8.97 -7.34 7.25
C GLU A 24 -10.30 -6.60 7.32
N LYS A 25 -10.73 -6.26 8.55
CA LYS A 25 -11.94 -5.47 8.77
C LYS A 25 -11.80 -4.07 8.20
N LEU A 26 -10.68 -3.38 8.45
CA LEU A 26 -10.45 -2.04 7.91
C LEU A 26 -10.58 -2.04 6.39
N ALA A 27 -9.94 -3.00 5.74
CA ALA A 27 -9.98 -3.10 4.29
C ALA A 27 -11.38 -3.44 3.76
N GLY A 28 -12.17 -4.23 4.49
CA GLY A 28 -13.59 -4.44 4.22
C GLY A 28 -14.43 -3.17 4.34
N LEU A 29 -14.24 -2.39 5.41
CA LEU A 29 -14.92 -1.10 5.59
C LEU A 29 -14.54 -0.11 4.48
N LEU A 30 -13.27 -0.06 4.07
CA LEU A 30 -12.81 0.75 2.95
C LEU A 30 -13.50 0.36 1.63
N ASP A 31 -13.83 -0.92 1.40
CA ASP A 31 -14.56 -1.34 0.20
C ASP A 31 -15.99 -0.79 0.14
N GLU A 32 -16.62 -0.55 1.30
CA GLU A 32 -17.98 -0.02 1.42
C GLU A 32 -18.06 1.50 1.22
N LEU A 33 -16.93 2.21 1.32
CA LEU A 33 -16.87 3.66 1.14
C LEU A 33 -17.04 4.07 -0.32
N ASP A 34 -17.56 5.29 -0.51
CA ASP A 34 -17.55 5.96 -1.80
C ASP A 34 -16.13 6.00 -2.40
N ALA A 35 -16.02 5.64 -3.67
CA ALA A 35 -14.73 5.53 -4.35
C ALA A 35 -13.88 6.82 -4.29
N GLY A 36 -14.52 7.99 -4.25
CA GLY A 36 -13.85 9.27 -4.08
C GLY A 36 -13.24 9.44 -2.68
N VAL A 37 -14.03 9.17 -1.64
CA VAL A 37 -13.60 9.27 -0.23
C VAL A 37 -12.49 8.24 0.05
N ARG A 38 -12.66 7.03 -0.45
CA ARG A 38 -11.65 5.97 -0.34
C ARG A 38 -10.32 6.36 -0.98
N ARG A 39 -10.35 6.95 -2.18
CA ARG A 39 -9.14 7.47 -2.84
C ARG A 39 -8.45 8.54 -2.00
N GLU A 40 -9.23 9.46 -1.43
CA GLU A 40 -8.68 10.51 -0.57
C GLU A 40 -8.00 9.88 0.67
N LEU A 41 -8.65 8.91 1.33
CA LEU A 41 -8.06 8.17 2.46
C LEU A 41 -6.77 7.45 2.08
N LEU A 42 -6.80 6.61 1.03
CA LEU A 42 -5.66 5.81 0.58
C LEU A 42 -4.46 6.62 0.07
N SER A 43 -4.61 7.94 -0.09
CA SER A 43 -3.53 8.86 -0.48
C SER A 43 -3.22 9.93 0.57
N SER A 44 -3.91 9.89 1.72
CA SER A 44 -3.74 10.84 2.83
C SER A 44 -2.65 10.39 3.81
N ASP A 45 -2.37 11.23 4.81
CA ASP A 45 -1.50 10.87 5.94
C ASP A 45 -2.27 10.18 7.10
N LEU A 46 -3.56 9.89 6.89
CA LEU A 46 -4.43 9.29 7.91
C LEU A 46 -4.29 7.77 8.00
N LEU A 47 -3.87 7.14 6.91
CA LEU A 47 -3.50 5.73 6.89
C LEU A 47 -1.99 5.58 6.73
N ASN A 48 -1.46 4.48 7.22
CA ASN A 48 -0.09 4.09 6.93
C ASN A 48 0.00 3.28 5.61
N ALA A 49 1.21 3.12 5.09
CA ALA A 49 1.43 2.41 3.85
C ALA A 49 1.06 0.91 3.96
N TYR A 50 1.15 0.32 5.17
CA TYR A 50 0.77 -1.08 5.40
C TYR A 50 -0.73 -1.31 5.23
N GLN A 51 -1.57 -0.42 5.75
CA GLN A 51 -3.03 -0.50 5.59
C GLN A 51 -3.44 -0.38 4.13
N VAL A 52 -2.77 0.50 3.37
CA VAL A 52 -3.00 0.63 1.91
C VAL A 52 -2.53 -0.61 1.17
N PHE A 53 -1.36 -1.15 1.53
CA PHE A 53 -0.86 -2.41 1.00
C PHE A 53 -1.87 -3.53 1.22
N TYR A 54 -2.31 -3.73 2.46
CA TYR A 54 -3.26 -4.78 2.81
C TYR A 54 -4.59 -4.59 2.06
N TYR A 55 -5.09 -3.36 1.96
CA TYR A 55 -6.31 -3.07 1.21
C TYR A 55 -6.23 -3.53 -0.26
N TYR A 56 -5.08 -3.30 -0.91
CA TYR A 56 -4.88 -3.63 -2.32
C TYR A 56 -4.57 -5.10 -2.57
N PHE A 57 -3.70 -5.71 -1.77
CA PHE A 57 -3.19 -7.06 -2.00
C PHE A 57 -3.98 -8.14 -1.24
N ARG A 58 -4.58 -7.78 -0.09
CA ARG A 58 -5.21 -8.72 0.86
C ARG A 58 -4.25 -9.84 1.29
N GLU A 59 -2.99 -9.47 1.45
CA GLU A 59 -1.89 -10.34 1.85
C GLU A 59 -1.11 -9.66 2.97
N THR A 60 -0.51 -10.46 3.83
CA THR A 60 0.43 -10.00 4.86
C THR A 60 1.84 -10.22 4.32
N PRO A 61 2.66 -9.16 4.19
CA PRO A 61 4.04 -9.30 3.78
C PRO A 61 4.88 -9.90 4.93
N ASP A 62 6.17 -10.11 4.71
CA ASP A 62 7.09 -10.45 5.80
C ASP A 62 7.19 -9.34 6.85
N GLU A 63 7.69 -9.69 8.04
CA GLU A 63 7.77 -8.76 9.18
C GLU A 63 8.60 -7.50 8.87
N LEU A 64 9.68 -7.63 8.07
CA LEU A 64 10.57 -6.50 7.77
C LEU A 64 9.87 -5.50 6.84
N VAL A 65 9.20 -6.00 5.80
CA VAL A 65 8.40 -5.19 4.89
C VAL A 65 7.21 -4.56 5.65
N GLN A 66 6.54 -5.33 6.51
CA GLN A 66 5.45 -4.81 7.34
C GLN A 66 5.91 -3.65 8.23
N ASP A 67 7.02 -3.82 8.95
CA ASP A 67 7.58 -2.77 9.82
C ASP A 67 7.91 -1.50 9.02
N ARG A 68 8.55 -1.64 7.85
CA ARG A 68 8.83 -0.52 6.95
C ARG A 68 7.53 0.19 6.54
N LEU A 69 6.54 -0.55 6.09
CA LEU A 69 5.25 0.01 5.67
C LEU A 69 4.49 0.72 6.80
N LEU A 70 4.60 0.24 8.05
CA LEU A 70 4.00 0.87 9.22
C LEU A 70 4.66 2.21 9.58
N LEU A 71 5.93 2.42 9.22
CA LEU A 71 6.67 3.66 9.47
C LEU A 71 6.37 4.78 8.47
N HIS A 72 5.69 4.46 7.37
CA HIS A 72 5.41 5.38 6.28
C HIS A 72 3.93 5.70 6.14
N ALA A 73 3.63 6.91 5.71
CA ALA A 73 2.27 7.34 5.44
C ALA A 73 1.77 6.77 4.10
N ALA A 74 0.47 6.59 3.95
CA ALA A 74 -0.15 6.23 2.68
C ALA A 74 0.16 7.25 1.57
N SER A 75 0.34 8.53 1.93
CA SER A 75 0.74 9.58 0.99
C SER A 75 2.12 9.37 0.38
N ASP A 76 3.05 8.69 1.07
CA ASP A 76 4.41 8.41 0.59
C ASP A 76 4.38 7.46 -0.62
N LEU A 77 3.37 6.60 -0.72
CA LEU A 77 3.18 5.68 -1.85
C LEU A 77 3.00 6.39 -3.20
N ARG A 78 2.66 7.68 -3.20
CA ARG A 78 2.59 8.50 -4.43
C ARG A 78 3.97 8.80 -5.03
N ARG A 79 5.04 8.71 -4.22
CA ARG A 79 6.42 8.94 -4.64
C ARG A 79 7.17 7.65 -4.92
N GLY A 80 6.57 6.49 -4.61
CA GLY A 80 7.25 5.21 -4.53
C GLY A 80 7.94 5.07 -3.17
N LEU A 81 7.73 3.93 -2.53
CA LEU A 81 8.30 3.55 -1.26
C LEU A 81 9.13 2.28 -1.44
N LEU A 82 10.41 2.33 -1.08
CA LEU A 82 11.26 1.14 -1.01
C LEU A 82 10.73 0.25 0.12
N ILE A 83 10.20 -0.92 -0.24
CA ILE A 83 9.65 -1.87 0.71
C ILE A 83 10.67 -2.96 1.06
N GLU A 84 11.46 -3.39 0.09
CA GLU A 84 12.41 -4.50 0.27
C GLU A 84 13.65 -4.31 -0.62
N GLU A 85 14.79 -4.84 -0.16
CA GLU A 85 16.03 -4.94 -0.93
C GLU A 85 16.38 -6.42 -1.03
N TYR A 86 16.58 -6.92 -2.25
CA TYR A 86 16.87 -8.31 -2.54
C TYR A 86 18.13 -8.43 -3.39
N ASP A 87 19.25 -8.76 -2.75
CA ASP A 87 20.59 -8.76 -3.36
C ASP A 87 20.95 -7.40 -3.99
N ILE A 88 20.98 -7.30 -5.32
CA ILE A 88 21.22 -6.06 -6.07
C ILE A 88 19.93 -5.32 -6.45
N TYR A 89 18.76 -5.92 -6.17
CA TYR A 89 17.47 -5.39 -6.56
C TYR A 89 16.80 -4.62 -5.42
N GLU A 90 16.15 -3.52 -5.77
CA GLU A 90 15.29 -2.72 -4.92
C GLU A 90 13.82 -2.91 -5.34
N VAL A 91 12.95 -3.18 -4.37
CA VAL A 91 11.52 -3.36 -4.58
C VAL A 91 10.78 -2.12 -4.10
N ILE A 92 10.19 -1.39 -5.03
CA ILE A 92 9.50 -0.12 -4.77
C ILE A 92 8.00 -0.32 -4.94
N LEU A 93 7.23 -0.06 -3.90
CA LEU A 93 5.77 -0.01 -3.94
C LEU A 93 5.29 1.41 -4.21
N ALA A 94 4.41 1.55 -5.19
CA ALA A 94 3.76 2.81 -5.52
C ALA A 94 2.26 2.62 -5.75
N VAL A 95 1.51 3.72 -5.66
CA VAL A 95 0.10 3.77 -6.06
C VAL A 95 -0.04 4.80 -7.18
N GLU A 96 -0.38 4.30 -8.37
CA GLU A 96 -0.58 5.10 -9.58
C GLU A 96 -2.01 4.90 -10.10
N ASP A 97 -2.74 6.00 -10.35
CA ASP A 97 -4.14 5.95 -10.83
C ASP A 97 -5.03 4.97 -10.03
N ASP A 98 -4.93 5.00 -8.68
CA ASP A 98 -5.63 4.09 -7.75
C ASP A 98 -5.33 2.60 -7.95
N ARG A 99 -4.16 2.30 -8.52
CA ARG A 99 -3.71 0.93 -8.71
C ARG A 99 -2.37 0.73 -8.01
N PRO A 100 -2.21 -0.36 -7.26
CA PRO A 100 -0.94 -0.71 -6.68
C PRO A 100 0.00 -1.12 -7.82
N VAL A 101 1.21 -0.59 -7.78
CA VAL A 101 2.30 -0.91 -8.71
C VAL A 101 3.51 -1.28 -7.88
N ILE A 102 4.19 -2.35 -8.24
CA ILE A 102 5.48 -2.71 -7.68
C ILE A 102 6.51 -2.66 -8.80
N VAL A 103 7.58 -1.92 -8.57
CA VAL A 103 8.70 -1.73 -9.48
C VAL A 103 9.92 -2.39 -8.88
N VAL A 104 10.64 -3.17 -9.70
CA VAL A 104 11.93 -3.75 -9.36
C VAL A 104 12.99 -3.03 -10.17
N THR A 105 14.01 -2.54 -9.50
CA THR A 105 15.13 -1.80 -10.11
C THR A 105 16.44 -2.33 -9.56
N ASP A 106 17.52 -2.28 -10.34
CA ASP A 106 18.88 -2.60 -9.88
C ASP A 106 19.67 -1.35 -9.41
N GLY A 107 18.97 -0.21 -9.34
CA GLY A 107 19.52 1.10 -9.01
C GLY A 107 19.89 1.93 -10.24
N ASP A 108 20.03 1.30 -11.41
CA ASP A 108 20.31 1.96 -12.69
C ASP A 108 19.08 1.94 -13.62
N GLU A 109 18.39 0.80 -13.74
CA GLU A 109 17.22 0.63 -14.60
C GLU A 109 16.08 -0.21 -13.98
N GLU A 110 14.85 0.08 -14.41
CA GLU A 110 13.68 -0.75 -14.08
C GLU A 110 13.83 -2.12 -14.76
N THR A 111 14.07 -3.15 -13.97
CA THR A 111 14.22 -4.54 -14.43
C THR A 111 12.85 -5.19 -14.64
N ALA A 112 11.89 -4.89 -13.77
CA ALA A 112 10.54 -5.44 -13.84
C ALA A 112 9.50 -4.53 -13.20
N ARG A 113 8.25 -4.68 -13.65
CA ARG A 113 7.12 -3.91 -13.11
C ARG A 113 5.85 -4.74 -13.11
N PHE A 114 5.19 -4.76 -11.97
CA PHE A 114 3.98 -5.53 -11.70
C PHE A 114 2.87 -4.58 -11.23
N SER A 115 1.62 -4.88 -11.59
CA SER A 115 0.48 -4.05 -11.19
C SER A 115 -0.76 -4.88 -10.88
N GLY A 116 -1.62 -4.34 -10.02
CA GLY A 116 -2.85 -4.98 -9.60
C GLY A 116 -2.70 -5.88 -8.36
N ARG A 117 -3.75 -6.63 -8.04
CA ARG A 117 -3.89 -7.34 -6.75
C ARG A 117 -2.90 -8.50 -6.57
N SER A 118 -2.29 -9.01 -7.64
CA SER A 118 -1.27 -10.07 -7.56
C SER A 118 0.16 -9.54 -7.59
N ALA A 119 0.37 -8.23 -7.77
CA ALA A 119 1.69 -7.69 -8.07
C ALA A 119 2.73 -8.02 -7.00
N TYR A 120 2.32 -8.05 -5.72
CA TYR A 120 3.22 -8.42 -4.62
C TYR A 120 3.65 -9.88 -4.72
N ARG A 121 2.70 -10.80 -4.88
CA ARG A 121 3.03 -12.21 -5.09
C ARG A 121 3.87 -12.45 -6.35
N ASP A 122 3.56 -11.74 -7.43
CA ASP A 122 4.26 -11.87 -8.70
C ASP A 122 5.72 -11.42 -8.59
N VAL A 123 6.00 -10.32 -7.86
CA VAL A 123 7.38 -9.89 -7.60
C VAL A 123 8.14 -10.86 -6.70
N MET A 124 7.48 -11.43 -5.68
CA MET A 124 8.14 -12.40 -4.80
C MET A 124 8.48 -13.70 -5.53
N ALA A 125 7.63 -14.11 -6.47
CA ALA A 125 7.92 -15.23 -7.36
C ALA A 125 9.06 -14.90 -8.34
N TYR A 126 9.11 -13.67 -8.85
CA TYR A 126 10.18 -13.20 -9.73
C TYR A 126 11.54 -13.25 -9.02
N LEU A 127 11.65 -12.61 -7.84
CA LEU A 127 12.89 -12.56 -7.05
C LEU A 127 13.34 -13.94 -6.58
N GLY A 128 12.40 -14.80 -6.15
CA GLY A 128 12.71 -16.17 -5.75
C GLY A 128 13.12 -17.11 -6.89
N THR A 129 12.94 -16.71 -8.15
CA THR A 129 13.37 -17.50 -9.33
C THR A 129 14.79 -17.14 -9.78
N GLU A 130 15.30 -15.95 -9.42
CA GLU A 130 16.63 -15.46 -9.81
C GLU A 130 17.70 -15.63 -8.71
N ALA A 131 17.40 -16.36 -7.62
CA ALA A 131 18.27 -16.63 -6.47
C ALA A 131 19.01 -17.99 -6.53
#